data_AF-A0A505HQ39-F1
#
_entry.id   AF-A0A505HQ39-F1
#
_cell.length_a   1.000
_cell.length_b   1.000
_cell.length_c   1.000
_cell.angle_alpha   90.00
_cell.angle_beta   90.00
_cell.angle_gamma   90.00
#
_symmetry.space_group_name_H-M   'P 1'
#
loop_
_entity.id
_entity.type
_entity.pdbx_description
1 polymer ?
#
loop_
_entity_poly.entity_id
_entity_poly.type
_entity_poly.pdbx_seq_one_letter_code
_entity_poly.pdbx_strand_id
1 'polypeptide(L)' 'MVQFSEETKERISKVIDVSRVAIHYGYLPLIVYLGYTYSEPKPSLFKYERLRPADASRRFQLTNATYRLFSPLA' A
#
# COMPACT_ATOMS: atom_id res chain seq x y z
N MET A 1 43.01 26.16 -9.81
CA MET A 1 41.70 25.92 -10.46
C MET A 1 41.09 24.66 -9.86
N VAL A 2 40.21 24.82 -8.87
CA VAL A 2 39.37 23.74 -8.31
C VAL A 2 37.96 24.32 -8.16
N GLN A 3 37.34 24.68 -9.27
CA GLN A 3 35.99 25.26 -9.31
C GLN A 3 34.91 24.16 -9.26
N PHE A 4 35.28 22.93 -9.60
CA PHE A 4 34.37 21.79 -9.62
C PHE A 4 33.88 21.36 -8.22
N SER A 5 34.64 21.57 -7.14
CA SER A 5 34.26 21.02 -5.82
C SER A 5 33.00 21.65 -5.23
N GLU A 6 32.84 22.97 -5.37
CA GLU A 6 31.68 23.68 -4.81
C GLU A 6 30.46 23.54 -5.72
N GLU A 7 30.64 23.67 -7.03
CA GLU A 7 29.56 23.46 -8.01
C GLU A 7 29.04 22.01 -7.99
N THR A 8 29.93 21.02 -7.87
CA THR A 8 29.54 19.60 -7.79
C THR A 8 28.85 19.31 -6.46
N LYS A 9 29.30 19.89 -5.34
CA LYS A 9 28.60 19.78 -4.06
C LYS A 9 27.18 20.33 -4.14
N GLU A 10 27.00 21.50 -4.73
CA GLU A 10 25.69 22.13 -4.87
C GLU A 10 24.76 21.27 -5.76
N ARG A 11 25.27 20.74 -6.87
CA ARG A 11 24.53 19.84 -7.76
C ARG A 11 24.14 18.54 -7.05
N ILE A 12 25.06 17.92 -6.31
CA ILE A 12 24.78 16.69 -5.56
C ILE A 12 23.71 16.95 -4.49
N SER A 13 23.80 18.05 -3.76
CA SER A 13 22.78 18.42 -2.76
C SER A 13 21.40 18.54 -3.40
N LYS A 14 21.30 19.27 -4.52
CA LYS A 14 20.04 19.42 -5.26
C LYS A 14 19.47 18.07 -5.74
N VAL A 15 20.33 17.18 -6.24
CA VAL A 15 19.91 15.84 -6.67
C VAL A 15 19.43 15.01 -5.49
N ILE A 16 20.10 15.07 -4.33
CA ILE A 16 19.69 14.36 -3.13
C ILE A 16 18.32 14.86 -2.64
N ASP A 17 18.09 16.17 -2.62
CA ASP A 17 16.81 16.75 -2.20
C ASP A 17 15.65 16.28 -3.09
N VAL A 18 15.85 16.28 -4.40
CA VAL A 18 14.86 15.78 -5.35
C VAL A 18 14.69 14.26 -5.23
N SER A 19 15.78 13.51 -5.04
CA SER A 19 15.72 12.05 -4.90
C SER A 19 14.92 11.61 -3.68
N ARG A 20 15.01 12.35 -2.56
CA ARG A 20 14.23 12.09 -1.34
C ARG A 20 12.73 12.16 -1.64
N VAL A 21 12.30 13.20 -2.35
CA VAL A 21 10.89 13.39 -2.74
C VAL A 21 10.46 12.31 -3.73
N ALA A 22 11.29 12.02 -4.73
CA ALA A 22 11.00 11.00 -5.74
C ALA A 22 10.84 9.60 -5.13
N ILE A 23 11.72 9.20 -4.21
CA ILE A 23 11.61 7.91 -3.51
C ILE A 23 10.39 7.92 -2.59
N HIS A 24 10.18 9.00 -1.84
CA HIS A 24 9.08 9.09 -0.87
C HIS A 24 7.70 9.02 -1.53
N TYR A 25 7.52 9.56 -2.73
CA TYR A 25 6.24 9.43 -3.44
C TYR A 25 6.21 8.25 -4.42
N GLY A 26 7.38 7.81 -4.90
CA GLY A 26 7.52 6.74 -5.89
C GLY A 26 7.52 5.32 -5.30
N TYR A 27 7.87 5.14 -4.03
CA TYR A 27 8.00 3.79 -3.45
C TYR A 27 6.68 3.00 -3.46
N LEU A 28 5.56 3.65 -3.14
CA LEU A 28 4.24 3.02 -3.11
C LEU A 28 3.79 2.55 -4.51
N PRO A 29 3.75 3.43 -5.54
CA PRO A 29 3.42 3.03 -6.91
C PRO A 29 4.32 1.91 -7.43
N LEU A 30 5.63 1.98 -7.13
CA LEU A 30 6.60 0.98 -7.59
C LEU A 30 6.30 -0.41 -7.02
N ILE A 31 6.07 -0.52 -5.72
CA ILE A 31 5.79 -1.81 -5.06
C ILE A 31 4.45 -2.38 -5.55
N VAL A 32 3.43 -1.54 -5.69
CA VAL A 32 2.11 -1.97 -6.21
C VAL A 32 2.24 -2.47 -7.65
N TYR A 33 3.01 -1.79 -8.49
CA TYR A 33 3.25 -2.18 -9.87
C TYR A 33 3.97 -3.54 -9.97
N LEU A 34 5.02 -3.74 -9.17
CA LEU A 34 5.73 -5.02 -9.09
C LEU A 34 4.79 -6.13 -8.61
N GLY A 35 4.05 -5.90 -7.51
CA GLY A 35 3.07 -6.86 -7.00
C GLY A 35 2.00 -7.22 -8.02
N TYR A 36 1.49 -6.24 -8.78
CA TYR A 36 0.51 -6.46 -9.84
C TYR A 36 1.08 -7.30 -11.00
N THR A 37 2.34 -7.07 -11.38
CA THR A 37 2.98 -7.69 -12.54
C THR A 37 3.34 -9.16 -12.30
N TYR A 38 3.78 -9.52 -11.09
CA TYR A 38 4.27 -10.86 -10.78
C TYR A 38 3.26 -11.78 -10.08
N SER A 39 2.08 -11.27 -9.70
CA SER A 39 1.05 -12.08 -9.06
C SER A 39 0.28 -12.89 -10.12
N GLU A 40 0.35 -14.21 -10.05
CA GLU A 40 -0.57 -15.11 -10.76
C GLU A 40 -1.57 -15.71 -9.76
N PRO A 41 -2.88 -15.48 -9.91
CA PRO A 41 -3.56 -14.69 -10.95
C PRO A 41 -3.44 -13.16 -10.74
N LYS A 42 -3.42 -12.38 -11.83
CA LYS A 42 -3.29 -10.92 -11.79
C LYS A 42 -4.40 -10.29 -10.92
N PRO A 43 -4.06 -9.52 -9.87
CA PRO A 43 -5.06 -8.95 -8.98
C PRO A 43 -5.92 -7.94 -9.74
N SER A 44 -7.24 -7.93 -9.51
CA SER A 44 -8.12 -6.91 -10.06
C SER A 44 -7.95 -5.60 -9.26
N LEU A 45 -7.77 -4.47 -9.94
CA LEU A 45 -7.64 -3.16 -9.28
C LEU A 45 -8.88 -2.80 -8.43
N PHE A 46 -10.05 -3.27 -8.86
CA PHE A 46 -11.29 -3.21 -8.12
C PHE A 46 -11.88 -4.61 -8.04
N LYS A 47 -11.74 -5.27 -6.90
CA LYS A 47 -12.47 -6.50 -6.63
C LYS A 47 -13.90 -6.13 -6.24
N TYR A 48 -14.82 -6.17 -7.21
CA TYR A 48 -16.24 -6.14 -6.89
C TYR A 48 -16.59 -7.46 -6.22
N GLU A 49 -16.56 -7.47 -4.89
CA GLU A 49 -17.10 -8.57 -4.09
C GLU A 49 -18.62 -8.54 -4.28
N ARG A 50 -19.10 -9.20 -5.33
CA ARG A 50 -20.52 -9.49 -5.49
C ARG A 50 -20.90 -10.36 -4.29
N LEU A 51 -21.36 -9.71 -3.22
CA LEU A 51 -21.91 -10.37 -2.05
C LEU A 51 -23.04 -11.27 -2.55
N ARG A 52 -22.78 -12.57 -2.62
CA ARG A 52 -23.86 -13.53 -2.83
C ARG A 52 -24.72 -13.44 -1.57
N PRO A 53 -26.05 -13.37 -1.67
CA PRO A 53 -26.91 -13.27 -0.49
C PRO A 53 -26.73 -14.44 0.50
N ALA A 54 -26.20 -15.59 0.04
CA ALA A 54 -25.84 -16.73 0.90
C ALA A 54 -24.63 -16.46 1.84
N ASP A 55 -23.75 -15.50 1.51
CA ASP A 55 -22.57 -15.16 2.29
C ASP A 55 -22.88 -14.07 3.36
N ALA A 56 -24.02 -13.38 3.25
CA ALA A 56 -24.50 -12.40 4.23
C ALA A 56 -24.88 -13.05 5.57
N SER A 57 -25.58 -14.20 5.54
CA SER A 57 -25.94 -14.96 6.75
C SER A 57 -24.72 -15.48 7.49
N ARG A 58 -23.62 -15.78 6.78
CA ARG A 58 -22.36 -16.25 7.40
C ARG A 58 -21.61 -15.12 8.12
N ARG A 59 -21.53 -13.92 7.54
CA ARG A 59 -20.92 -12.75 8.22
C ARG A 59 -21.69 -12.35 9.48
N PHE A 60 -23.02 -12.35 9.43
CA PHE A 60 -23.85 -11.99 10.58
C PHE A 60 -23.70 -12.98 11.76
N GLN A 61 -23.55 -14.27 11.49
CA GLN A 61 -23.28 -15.25 12.55
C GLN A 61 -21.91 -15.07 13.19
N LEU A 62 -20.87 -14.81 12.39
CA LEU A 62 -19.53 -14.55 12.93
C LEU A 62 -19.55 -13.33 13.84
N THR A 63 -20.17 -12.23 13.39
CA THR A 63 -20.28 -11.02 14.20
C THR A 63 -21.05 -11.28 15.48
N ASN A 64 -22.19 -11.97 15.44
CA ASN A 64 -22.96 -12.30 16.64
C ASN A 64 -22.22 -13.24 17.60
N ALA A 65 -21.45 -14.21 17.10
CA ALA A 65 -20.64 -15.08 17.92
C ALA A 65 -19.51 -14.28 18.61
N THR A 66 -18.85 -13.39 17.87
CA THR A 66 -17.85 -12.48 18.43
C THR A 66 -18.47 -11.55 19.48
N TYR A 67 -19.62 -10.93 19.20
CA TYR A 67 -20.31 -10.07 20.16
C TYR A 67 -20.75 -10.82 21.43
N ARG A 68 -21.13 -12.11 21.32
CA ARG A 68 -21.45 -12.96 22.46
C ARG A 68 -20.23 -13.38 23.28
N LEU A 69 -19.07 -13.54 22.66
CA LEU A 69 -17.82 -13.87 23.37
C LEU A 69 -17.24 -12.67 24.12
N PHE A 70 -17.49 -11.45 23.63
CA PHE A 70 -16.99 -10.20 24.22
C PHE A 70 -18.04 -9.45 25.06
N SER A 71 -19.26 -9.98 25.19
CA SER A 71 -20.26 -9.38 26.07
C SER A 71 -19.95 -9.73 27.54
N PRO A 72 -19.74 -8.74 28.43
CA PRO A 72 -19.50 -8.97 29.86
C PRO A 72 -20.77 -9.37 30.64
N LEU A 73 -21.86 -9.71 29.94
CA LEU A 73 -23.18 -10.06 30.49
C LEU A 73 -23.60 -11.52 30.14
N ALA A 74 -22.66 -12.34 29.66
CA ALA A 74 -22.87 -13.77 29.43
C ALA A 74 -22.34 -14.61 30.60
#